data_AF-A0A1H6VIA5-F1
#
_entry.id   AF-A0A1H6VIA5-F1
#
_cell.length_a   1.000
_cell.length_b   1.000
_cell.length_c   1.000
_cell.angle_alpha   90.00
_cell.angle_beta   90.00
_cell.angle_gamma   90.00
#
_symmetry.space_group_name_H-M   'P 1'
#
loop_
_entity.id
_entity.type
_entity.pdbx_description
1 polymer ?
#
loop_
_entity_poly.entity_id
_entity_poly.type
_entity_poly.pdbx_seq_one_letter_code
_entity_poly.pdbx_strand_id
1 'polypeptide(L)'
;MRDDNAPFESLAPVAVAAPAFRLLGAGEGLGEYAALGLVRVLEKRADLALRLDEGYIPPLLDVAASAPLAAFRNELLGLLHQRGEALAGRVVASGAGGAAEIADFLLLQLVNRAEPLVAHLARLAPLHPEALYRELVALAGEFATFSAAGRRPAEFPPYRHDDLAASFAPVVLALRQALSMVLDSRAIPLPLVEKSYGVHVAMLADRTLLESASFVLAVRAEVPAEQLRSRFPQQAKVGSVEHIRDLVNLQLPGIALLPMPVAPRQIPYHAGACYFELDRGSEHWKQLRQSGGFAFHVGGQFPGLNLAFWAIRG
;
A
#
# COMPACT_ATOMS: atom_id res chain seq x y z
N MET A 1 45.11 -25.63 31.55
CA MET A 1 44.83 -25.85 30.13
C MET A 1 45.15 -27.30 29.81
N ARG A 2 44.28 -27.98 29.05
CA ARG A 2 44.54 -29.33 28.55
C ARG A 2 45.39 -29.24 27.28
N ASP A 3 46.34 -30.15 27.13
CA ASP A 3 47.06 -30.32 25.87
C ASP A 3 46.21 -31.16 24.91
N ASP A 4 45.81 -30.57 23.78
CA ASP A 4 44.98 -31.24 22.77
C ASP A 4 45.76 -32.27 21.94
N ASN A 5 47.09 -32.31 22.04
CA ASN A 5 47.96 -33.24 21.32
C ASN A 5 48.42 -34.44 22.16
N ALA A 6 48.22 -34.38 23.48
CA ALA A 6 48.68 -35.43 24.38
C ALA A 6 47.72 -36.65 24.33
N PRO A 7 48.23 -37.88 24.10
CA PRO A 7 47.41 -39.10 24.04
C PRO A 7 46.85 -39.52 25.41
N PHE A 8 47.33 -38.92 26.50
CA PHE A 8 46.83 -39.09 27.86
C PHE A 8 46.53 -37.73 28.48
N GLU A 9 45.70 -37.69 29.52
CA GLU A 9 45.26 -36.45 30.14
C GLU A 9 46.45 -35.70 30.77
N SER A 10 46.85 -34.62 30.10
CA SER A 10 47.95 -33.73 30.49
C SER A 10 47.38 -32.34 30.77
N LEU A 11 47.47 -31.91 32.02
CA LEU A 11 46.97 -30.61 32.49
C LEU A 11 48.14 -29.76 33.00
N ALA A 12 48.25 -28.55 32.47
CA ALA A 12 49.21 -27.55 32.92
C ALA A 12 48.49 -26.28 33.42
N PRO A 13 48.94 -25.65 34.51
CA PRO A 13 48.44 -24.35 34.90
C PRO A 13 48.88 -23.30 33.87
N VAL A 14 47.92 -22.55 33.34
CA VAL A 14 48.16 -21.46 32.38
C VAL A 14 47.44 -20.23 32.89
N ALA A 15 48.17 -19.12 33.06
CA ALA A 15 47.57 -17.84 33.38
C ALA A 15 46.88 -17.29 32.13
N VAL A 16 45.59 -16.98 32.25
CA VAL A 16 44.79 -16.36 31.18
C VAL A 16 44.30 -15.00 31.65
N ALA A 17 44.26 -14.03 30.73
CA ALA A 17 43.65 -12.73 30.98
C ALA A 17 42.15 -12.78 30.64
N ALA A 18 41.33 -12.07 31.41
CA ALA A 18 39.91 -11.88 31.14
C ALA A 18 39.62 -10.39 30.88
N PRO A 19 38.71 -10.04 29.96
CA PRO A 19 38.30 -8.66 29.76
C PRO A 19 37.65 -8.08 31.02
N ALA A 20 38.07 -6.88 31.42
CA ALA A 20 37.54 -6.18 32.59
C ALA A 20 36.36 -5.26 32.20
N PHE A 21 35.27 -5.85 31.69
CA PHE A 21 34.07 -5.09 31.34
C PHE A 21 33.40 -4.47 32.58
N ARG A 22 32.87 -3.25 32.41
CA ARG A 22 32.13 -2.52 33.46
C ARG A 22 30.85 -1.93 32.89
N LEU A 23 29.80 -1.91 33.71
CA LEU A 23 28.61 -1.12 33.45
C LEU A 23 28.78 0.22 34.15
N LEU A 24 28.65 1.30 33.38
CA LEU A 24 28.81 2.66 33.86
C LEU A 24 27.58 3.48 33.43
N GLY A 25 27.11 4.34 34.32
CA GLY A 25 26.15 5.38 34.00
C GLY A 25 26.82 6.53 33.23
N ALA A 26 26.08 7.19 32.35
CA ALA A 26 26.61 8.31 31.56
C ALA A 26 27.18 9.46 32.44
N GLY A 27 26.68 9.62 33.67
CA GLY A 27 27.16 10.62 34.63
C GLY A 27 28.46 10.24 35.36
N GLU A 28 28.95 9.01 35.23
CA GLU A 28 30.15 8.51 35.93
C GLU A 28 31.46 8.83 35.19
N GLY A 29 31.37 9.46 34.00
CA GLY A 29 32.52 9.83 33.18
C GLY A 29 33.02 8.67 32.33
N LEU A 30 32.91 8.81 31.00
CA LEU A 30 33.29 7.76 30.04
C LEU A 30 34.67 7.99 29.40
N GLY A 31 35.37 9.08 29.72
CA GLY A 31 36.56 9.55 28.98
C GLY A 31 37.77 8.58 29.01
N GLU A 32 37.86 7.72 30.01
CA GLU A 32 38.91 6.69 30.11
C GLU A 32 38.51 5.34 29.50
N TYR A 33 37.28 5.23 28.99
CA TYR A 33 36.70 3.99 28.50
C TYR A 33 36.30 4.08 27.03
N ALA A 34 36.49 2.98 26.29
CA ALA A 34 35.72 2.74 25.08
C ALA A 34 34.36 2.18 25.51
N ALA A 35 33.30 2.96 25.32
CA ALA A 35 31.95 2.62 25.80
C ALA A 35 31.00 2.34 24.64
N LEU A 36 30.11 1.37 24.83
CA LEU A 36 28.98 1.10 23.95
C LEU A 36 27.70 1.32 24.77
N GLY A 37 26.76 2.07 24.22
CA GLY A 37 25.48 2.25 24.88
C GLY A 37 24.72 0.92 24.95
N LEU A 38 24.22 0.55 26.13
CA LEU A 38 23.57 -0.75 26.35
C LEU A 38 22.06 -0.61 26.51
N VAL A 39 21.62 0.28 27.40
CA VAL A 39 20.22 0.47 27.76
C VAL A 39 20.00 1.88 28.28
N ARG A 40 18.80 2.43 28.10
CA ARG A 40 18.38 3.70 28.69
C ARG A 40 17.32 3.45 29.77
N VAL A 41 17.58 3.92 30.99
CA VAL A 41 16.65 3.85 32.13
C VAL A 41 15.83 5.13 32.16
N LEU A 42 14.49 5.01 32.19
CA LEU A 42 13.57 6.15 32.26
C LEU A 42 13.23 6.54 33.69
N GLU A 43 12.89 5.54 34.52
CA GLU A 43 12.51 5.75 35.92
C GLU A 43 12.96 4.57 36.77
N LYS A 44 13.22 4.85 38.04
CA LYS A 44 13.27 3.86 39.11
C LYS A 44 12.01 4.03 39.95
N ARG A 45 11.20 2.98 40.03
CA ARG A 45 9.95 2.95 40.78
C ARG A 45 10.22 2.78 42.29
N ALA A 46 9.18 3.03 43.09
CA ALA A 46 9.25 2.92 44.56
C ALA A 46 9.55 1.50 45.05
N ASP A 47 9.15 0.49 44.27
CA ASP A 47 9.46 -0.93 44.48
C ASP A 47 10.88 -1.33 44.01
N LEU A 48 11.70 -0.35 43.63
CA LEU A 48 13.04 -0.51 43.06
C LEU A 48 13.09 -1.08 41.64
N ALA A 49 11.95 -1.31 40.98
CA ALA A 49 11.92 -1.73 39.59
C ALA A 49 12.40 -0.61 38.65
N LEU A 50 13.14 -0.96 37.60
CA LEU A 50 13.57 -0.02 36.57
C LEU A 50 12.63 -0.11 35.37
N ARG A 51 12.12 1.05 34.92
CA ARG A 51 11.47 1.15 33.61
C ARG A 51 12.51 1.54 32.58
N LEU A 52 12.71 0.68 31.60
CA LEU A 52 13.62 0.91 30.49
C LEU A 52 12.90 1.64 29.35
N ASP A 53 13.68 2.33 28.53
CA ASP A 53 13.18 2.89 27.29
C ASP A 53 13.20 1.84 26.18
N GLU A 54 12.03 1.32 25.82
CA GLU A 54 11.88 0.33 24.74
C GLU A 54 12.19 0.89 23.34
N GLY A 55 12.18 2.22 23.18
CA GLY A 55 12.54 2.90 21.94
C GLY A 55 14.04 3.17 21.80
N TYR A 56 14.84 2.91 22.83
CA TYR A 56 16.29 3.00 22.73
C TYR A 56 16.86 1.86 21.89
N ILE A 57 17.73 2.20 20.94
CA ILE A 57 18.41 1.23 20.07
C ILE A 57 19.93 1.42 20.26
N PRO A 58 20.64 0.47 20.88
CA PRO A 58 22.09 0.56 21.05
C PRO A 58 22.82 0.42 19.70
N PRO A 59 24.14 0.67 19.62
CA PRO A 59 24.94 0.24 18.47
C PRO A 59 24.81 -1.28 18.27
N LEU A 60 24.53 -1.72 17.04
CA LEU A 60 24.28 -3.14 16.73
C LEU A 60 25.19 -3.64 15.63
N LEU A 61 25.68 -4.86 15.76
CA LEU A 61 26.28 -5.59 14.64
C LEU A 61 25.26 -6.42 13.86
N ASP A 62 24.11 -6.71 14.50
CA ASP A 62 23.00 -7.43 13.90
C ASP A 62 21.67 -6.76 14.28
N VAL A 63 20.88 -6.40 13.26
CA VAL A 63 19.52 -5.88 13.41
C VAL A 63 18.64 -6.79 14.27
N ALA A 64 18.85 -8.12 14.22
CA ALA A 64 18.05 -9.07 15.00
C ALA A 64 18.22 -8.91 16.52
N ALA A 65 19.30 -8.27 17.00
CA ALA A 65 19.52 -8.03 18.42
C ALA A 65 18.67 -6.87 18.99
N SER A 66 17.97 -6.10 18.13
CA SER A 66 17.05 -5.04 18.55
C SER A 66 15.61 -5.41 18.21
N ALA A 67 14.76 -5.52 19.23
CA ALA A 67 13.34 -5.83 19.05
C ALA A 67 12.62 -4.79 18.16
N PRO A 68 12.79 -3.46 18.33
CA PRO A 68 12.19 -2.47 17.44
C PRO A 68 12.56 -2.64 15.96
N LEU A 69 13.85 -2.85 15.65
CA LEU A 69 14.28 -3.00 14.24
C LEU A 69 13.88 -4.35 13.65
N ALA A 70 13.97 -5.43 14.43
CA ALA A 70 13.51 -6.74 14.00
C ALA A 70 12.00 -6.77 13.73
N ALA A 71 11.21 -6.10 14.58
CA ALA A 71 9.77 -5.95 14.38
C ALA A 71 9.45 -5.15 13.11
N PHE A 72 10.09 -3.99 12.92
CA PHE A 72 9.89 -3.17 11.73
C PHE A 72 10.29 -3.90 10.44
N ARG A 73 11.39 -4.65 10.44
CA ARG A 73 11.82 -5.47 9.29
C ARG A 73 10.74 -6.46 8.86
N ASN A 74 10.11 -7.13 9.82
CA ASN A 74 9.03 -8.09 9.54
C ASN A 74 7.74 -7.38 9.10
N GLU A 75 7.41 -6.26 9.74
CA GLU A 75 6.27 -5.41 9.38
C GLU A 75 6.39 -4.91 7.95
N LEU A 76 7.56 -4.39 7.56
CA LEU A 76 7.82 -3.87 6.22
C LEU A 76 7.59 -4.93 5.15
N LEU A 77 8.05 -6.17 5.38
CA LEU A 77 7.82 -7.27 4.46
C LEU A 77 6.32 -7.54 4.30
N GLY A 78 5.56 -7.59 5.40
CA GLY A 78 4.11 -7.76 5.37
C GLY A 78 3.38 -6.64 4.64
N LEU A 79 3.79 -5.39 4.86
CA LEU A 79 3.24 -4.22 4.17
C LEU A 79 3.53 -4.26 2.67
N LEU A 80 4.76 -4.61 2.26
CA LEU A 80 5.12 -4.75 0.85
C LEU A 80 4.32 -5.87 0.17
N HIS A 81 4.17 -7.01 0.84
CA HIS A 81 3.38 -8.13 0.31
C HIS A 81 1.92 -7.74 0.06
N GLN A 82 1.26 -7.16 1.07
CA GLN A 82 -0.13 -6.68 0.93
C GLN A 82 -0.27 -5.65 -0.19
N ARG A 83 0.76 -4.81 -0.38
CA ARG A 83 0.80 -3.80 -1.45
C ARG A 83 0.96 -4.41 -2.82
N GLY A 84 1.83 -5.40 -2.96
CA GLY A 84 2.07 -6.12 -4.20
C GLY A 84 0.78 -6.74 -4.72
N GLU A 85 0.09 -7.51 -3.86
CA GLU A 85 -1.18 -8.16 -4.20
C GLU A 85 -2.26 -7.15 -4.64
N ALA A 86 -2.43 -6.06 -3.88
CA ALA A 86 -3.43 -5.04 -4.19
C ALA A 86 -3.16 -4.33 -5.53
N LEU A 87 -1.90 -4.00 -5.81
CA LEU A 87 -1.50 -3.32 -7.04
C LEU A 87 -1.53 -4.26 -8.25
N ALA A 88 -1.12 -5.52 -8.09
CA ALA A 88 -1.20 -6.53 -9.15
C ALA A 88 -2.64 -6.73 -9.63
N GLY A 89 -3.60 -6.84 -8.70
CA GLY A 89 -5.02 -6.92 -9.04
C GLY A 89 -5.53 -5.69 -9.81
N ARG A 90 -5.10 -4.49 -9.43
CA ARG A 90 -5.50 -3.23 -10.08
C ARG A 90 -4.94 -3.09 -11.49
N VAL A 91 -3.67 -3.45 -11.68
CA VAL A 91 -3.01 -3.42 -13.00
C VAL A 91 -3.68 -4.39 -13.97
N VAL A 92 -3.99 -5.62 -13.54
CA VAL A 92 -4.68 -6.61 -14.38
C VAL A 92 -6.11 -6.18 -14.77
N ALA A 93 -6.82 -5.49 -13.87
CA ALA A 93 -8.17 -5.01 -14.13
C ALA A 93 -8.23 -3.75 -15.03
N SER A 94 -7.13 -3.03 -15.17
CA SER A 94 -7.06 -1.79 -15.95
C SER A 94 -6.70 -2.11 -17.39
N GLY A 95 -7.63 -1.94 -18.33
CA GLY A 95 -7.43 -2.21 -19.76
C GLY A 95 -7.57 -0.98 -20.68
N ALA A 96 -7.63 0.22 -20.10
CA ALA A 96 -8.06 1.42 -20.82
C ALA A 96 -6.93 2.39 -21.22
N GLY A 97 -5.70 2.21 -20.72
CA GLY A 97 -4.57 3.08 -20.98
C GLY A 97 -4.70 4.44 -20.29
N GLY A 98 -3.66 4.88 -19.57
CA GLY A 98 -3.62 6.22 -18.99
C GLY A 98 -2.49 6.46 -17.99
N ALA A 99 -2.32 7.71 -17.56
CA ALA A 99 -1.26 8.11 -16.64
C ALA A 99 -1.37 7.48 -15.24
N ALA A 100 -2.60 7.21 -14.77
CA ALA A 100 -2.81 6.53 -13.48
C ALA A 100 -2.39 5.05 -13.53
N GLU A 101 -2.67 4.38 -14.66
CA GLU A 101 -2.27 2.99 -14.88
C GLU A 101 -0.73 2.86 -14.93
N ILE A 102 -0.05 3.82 -15.56
CA ILE A 102 1.41 3.90 -15.54
C ILE A 102 1.92 4.11 -14.11
N ALA A 103 1.29 4.98 -13.31
CA ALA A 103 1.68 5.21 -11.93
C ALA A 103 1.50 3.96 -11.06
N ASP A 104 0.38 3.25 -11.20
CA ASP A 104 0.15 1.97 -10.51
C ASP A 104 1.17 0.91 -10.94
N PHE A 105 1.50 0.83 -12.23
CA PHE A 105 2.51 -0.10 -12.74
C PHE A 105 3.92 0.23 -12.23
N LEU A 106 4.31 1.50 -12.20
CA LEU A 106 5.61 1.93 -11.65
C LEU A 106 5.69 1.66 -10.15
N LEU A 107 4.60 1.88 -9.42
CA LEU A 107 4.53 1.55 -8.00
C LEU A 107 4.59 0.04 -7.77
N LEU A 108 3.90 -0.75 -8.59
CA LEU A 108 3.99 -2.21 -8.56
C LEU A 108 5.40 -2.70 -8.86
N GLN A 109 6.08 -2.10 -9.86
CA GLN A 109 7.48 -2.41 -10.17
C GLN A 109 8.40 -2.10 -8.98
N LEU A 110 8.21 -0.96 -8.31
CA LEU A 110 8.94 -0.62 -7.09
C LEU A 110 8.72 -1.68 -6.00
N VAL A 111 7.47 -2.05 -5.72
CA VAL A 111 7.14 -3.07 -4.71
C VAL A 111 7.72 -4.43 -5.08
N ASN A 112 7.59 -4.87 -6.33
CA ASN A 112 8.11 -6.16 -6.81
C ASN A 112 9.64 -6.24 -6.76
N ARG A 113 10.35 -5.11 -6.77
CA ARG A 113 11.79 -5.05 -6.52
C ARG A 113 12.10 -5.08 -5.03
N ALA A 114 11.36 -4.32 -4.23
CA ALA A 114 11.62 -4.13 -2.81
C ALA A 114 11.27 -5.37 -1.97
N GLU A 115 10.12 -6.01 -2.22
CA GLU A 115 9.66 -7.17 -1.44
C GLU A 115 10.68 -8.32 -1.40
N PRO A 116 11.19 -8.85 -2.53
CA PRO A 116 12.18 -9.93 -2.49
C PRO A 116 13.51 -9.50 -1.87
N LEU A 117 13.93 -8.23 -2.02
CA LEU A 117 15.13 -7.70 -1.37
C LEU A 117 14.96 -7.67 0.15
N VAL A 118 13.84 -7.13 0.65
CA VAL A 118 13.53 -7.11 2.08
C VAL A 118 13.40 -8.52 2.63
N ALA A 119 12.79 -9.45 1.87
CA ALA A 119 12.71 -10.86 2.25
C ALA A 119 14.09 -11.52 2.37
N HIS A 120 15.03 -11.19 1.47
CA HIS A 120 16.41 -11.64 1.56
C HIS A 120 17.12 -11.07 2.79
N LEU A 121 17.05 -9.75 3.01
CA LEU A 121 17.63 -9.09 4.17
C LEU A 121 17.08 -9.65 5.49
N ALA A 122 15.79 -9.98 5.53
CA ALA A 122 15.15 -10.60 6.70
C ALA A 122 15.72 -11.97 7.09
N ARG A 123 16.41 -12.66 6.17
CA ARG A 123 17.06 -13.96 6.41
C ARG A 123 18.54 -13.85 6.73
N LEU A 124 19.17 -12.68 6.54
CA LEU A 124 20.58 -12.49 6.86
C LEU A 124 20.77 -12.43 8.37
N ALA A 125 21.75 -13.20 8.86
CA ALA A 125 22.19 -13.19 10.24
C ALA A 125 23.73 -13.43 10.27
N PRO A 126 24.54 -12.41 10.61
CA PRO A 126 24.14 -11.08 11.02
C PRO A 126 23.75 -10.16 9.85
N LEU A 127 22.79 -9.25 10.07
CA LEU A 127 22.52 -8.12 9.18
C LEU A 127 22.98 -6.81 9.84
N HIS A 128 24.03 -6.18 9.31
CA HIS A 128 24.49 -4.90 9.84
C HIS A 128 23.44 -3.79 9.63
N PRO A 129 23.14 -2.94 10.64
CA PRO A 129 22.10 -1.91 10.55
C PRO A 129 22.33 -0.88 9.45
N GLU A 130 23.58 -0.51 9.14
CA GLU A 130 23.86 0.41 8.02
C GLU A 130 23.37 -0.15 6.68
N ALA A 131 23.58 -1.44 6.43
CA ALA A 131 23.17 -2.09 5.19
C ALA A 131 21.64 -2.07 5.05
N LEU A 132 20.91 -2.34 6.14
CA LEU A 132 19.45 -2.19 6.16
C LEU A 132 19.05 -0.73 5.94
N TYR A 133 19.66 0.20 6.68
CA TYR A 133 19.35 1.63 6.62
C TYR A 133 19.45 2.18 5.20
N ARG A 134 20.52 1.82 4.48
CA ARG A 134 20.76 2.23 3.09
C ARG A 134 19.60 1.83 2.18
N GLU A 135 19.14 0.58 2.26
CA GLU A 135 18.03 0.10 1.44
C GLU A 135 16.71 0.78 1.84
N LEU A 136 16.49 1.03 3.13
CA LEU A 136 15.28 1.72 3.61
C LEU A 136 15.21 3.19 3.14
N VAL A 137 16.33 3.91 3.15
CA VAL A 137 16.39 5.30 2.68
C VAL A 137 16.11 5.37 1.17
N ALA A 138 16.72 4.48 0.39
CA ALA A 138 16.46 4.41 -1.04
C ALA A 138 14.97 4.13 -1.33
N LEU A 139 14.40 3.14 -0.63
CA LEU A 139 12.99 2.77 -0.76
C LEU A 139 12.06 3.92 -0.36
N ALA A 140 12.32 4.59 0.76
CA ALA A 140 11.54 5.75 1.21
C ALA A 140 11.63 6.91 0.20
N GLY A 141 12.81 7.11 -0.38
CA GLY A 141 13.05 8.08 -1.46
C GLY A 141 12.18 7.84 -2.68
N GLU A 142 12.09 6.60 -3.14
CA GLU A 142 11.28 6.24 -4.31
C GLU A 142 9.79 6.31 -4.03
N PHE A 143 9.34 5.85 -2.86
CA PHE A 143 7.94 5.97 -2.43
C PHE A 143 7.46 7.42 -2.37
N ALA A 144 8.34 8.37 -2.02
CA ALA A 144 8.00 9.78 -1.97
C ALA A 144 7.53 10.34 -3.31
N THR A 145 7.90 9.72 -4.44
CA THR A 145 7.37 10.06 -5.78
C THR A 145 5.84 9.94 -5.84
N PHE A 146 5.28 8.99 -5.07
CA PHE A 146 3.87 8.64 -5.08
C PHE A 146 3.13 9.16 -3.84
N SER A 147 3.81 9.26 -2.70
CA SER A 147 3.20 9.58 -1.41
C SER A 147 3.33 11.05 -1.00
N ALA A 148 4.40 11.74 -1.39
CA ALA A 148 4.65 13.11 -0.94
C ALA A 148 3.93 14.13 -1.85
N ALA A 149 3.37 15.18 -1.25
CA ALA A 149 2.68 16.24 -1.98
C ALA A 149 3.57 16.90 -3.06
N GLY A 150 4.85 17.09 -2.77
CA GLY A 150 5.85 17.62 -3.70
C GLY A 150 6.53 16.56 -4.59
N ARG A 151 6.14 15.28 -4.49
CA ARG A 151 6.74 14.14 -5.21
C ARG A 151 8.27 14.02 -5.06
N ARG A 152 8.79 14.50 -3.94
CA ARG A 152 10.21 14.46 -3.57
C ARG A 152 10.32 14.05 -2.10
N PRO A 153 11.33 13.26 -1.73
CA PRO A 153 11.53 12.90 -0.33
C PRO A 153 11.94 14.13 0.49
N ALA A 154 11.57 14.10 1.77
CA ALA A 154 12.18 14.97 2.75
C ALA A 154 13.66 14.57 2.95
N GLU A 155 14.45 15.47 3.52
CA GLU A 155 15.82 15.16 3.91
C GLU A 155 15.81 14.15 5.06
N PHE A 156 16.40 12.97 4.83
CA PHE A 156 16.58 11.97 5.86
C PHE A 156 17.86 12.25 6.65
N PRO A 157 17.88 12.03 7.97
CA PRO A 157 19.07 12.27 8.79
C PRO A 157 20.23 11.36 8.34
N PRO A 158 21.50 11.76 8.51
CA PRO A 158 22.61 10.86 8.25
C PRO A 158 22.59 9.66 9.20
N TYR A 159 23.09 8.52 8.74
CA TYR A 159 23.26 7.33 9.58
C TYR A 159 24.25 7.61 10.72
N ARG A 160 23.79 7.43 11.96
CA ARG A 160 24.60 7.54 13.18
C ARG A 160 24.55 6.22 13.92
N HIS A 161 25.66 5.48 13.90
CA HIS A 161 25.70 4.14 14.48
C HIS A 161 25.42 4.14 15.99
N ASP A 162 25.86 5.20 16.68
CA ASP A 162 25.65 5.37 18.12
C ASP A 162 24.25 5.92 18.48
N ASP A 163 23.44 6.28 17.47
CA ASP A 163 22.06 6.75 17.63
C ASP A 163 21.18 6.20 16.50
N LEU A 164 21.02 4.88 16.49
CA LEU A 164 20.20 4.18 15.49
C LEU A 164 18.73 4.59 15.58
N ALA A 165 18.23 4.89 16.79
CA ALA A 165 16.85 5.32 16.99
C ALA A 165 16.55 6.61 16.22
N ALA A 166 17.38 7.65 16.36
CA ALA A 166 17.21 8.89 15.62
C ALA A 166 17.42 8.71 14.11
N SER A 167 18.33 7.83 13.71
CA SER A 167 18.61 7.55 12.30
C SER A 167 17.40 6.89 11.61
N PHE A 168 16.86 5.83 12.21
CA PHE A 168 15.82 5.01 11.59
C PHE A 168 14.42 5.62 11.72
N ALA A 169 14.11 6.33 12.81
CA ALA A 169 12.72 6.76 13.09
C ALA A 169 12.07 7.57 11.94
N PRO A 170 12.74 8.56 11.31
CA PRO A 170 12.13 9.31 10.20
C PRO A 170 11.88 8.46 8.95
N VAL A 171 12.79 7.53 8.66
CA VAL A 171 12.70 6.63 7.48
C VAL A 171 11.59 5.61 7.68
N VAL A 172 11.52 5.00 8.86
CA VAL A 172 10.45 4.08 9.26
C VAL A 172 9.07 4.74 9.16
N LEU A 173 8.95 5.97 9.66
CA LEU A 173 7.70 6.72 9.58
C LEU A 173 7.29 7.00 8.13
N ALA A 174 8.23 7.46 7.29
CA ALA A 174 7.97 7.75 5.89
C ALA A 174 7.51 6.49 5.11
N LEU A 175 8.15 5.34 5.35
CA LEU A 175 7.77 4.07 4.75
C LEU A 175 6.38 3.63 5.20
N ARG A 176 6.08 3.67 6.50
CA ARG A 176 4.73 3.35 7.01
C ARG A 176 3.67 4.22 6.37
N GLN A 177 3.88 5.54 6.33
CA GLN A 177 2.93 6.48 5.72
C GLN A 177 2.70 6.20 4.23
N ALA A 178 3.78 5.99 3.46
CA ALA A 178 3.68 5.69 2.04
C ALA A 178 2.94 4.36 1.78
N LEU A 179 3.28 3.33 2.57
CA LEU A 179 2.67 2.01 2.50
C LEU A 179 1.29 1.94 3.15
N SER A 180 0.77 3.00 3.80
CA SER A 180 -0.61 3.08 4.27
C SER A 180 -1.51 3.88 3.33
N MET A 181 -1.05 4.99 2.76
CA MET A 181 -1.90 5.91 1.97
C MET A 181 -2.56 5.27 0.73
N VAL A 182 -1.93 4.27 0.11
CA VAL A 182 -2.44 3.69 -1.15
C VAL A 182 -3.54 2.63 -0.93
N LEU A 183 -3.81 2.24 0.33
CA LEU A 183 -4.76 1.14 0.69
C LEU A 183 -6.17 1.71 0.77
N ASP A 184 -6.27 3.02 0.91
CA ASP A 184 -7.50 3.77 1.05
C ASP A 184 -7.89 4.38 -0.30
N SER A 185 -7.89 3.57 -1.37
CA SER A 185 -8.44 4.05 -2.64
C SER A 185 -9.95 4.18 -2.45
N ARG A 186 -10.39 5.42 -2.18
CA ARG A 186 -11.82 5.74 -2.09
C ARG A 186 -12.56 5.29 -3.34
N ALA A 187 -11.90 5.17 -4.49
CA ALA A 187 -12.44 4.54 -5.67
C ALA A 187 -12.05 3.05 -5.79
N ILE A 188 -13.06 2.20 -5.99
CA ILE A 188 -12.96 0.77 -6.23
C ILE A 188 -13.38 0.51 -7.68
N PRO A 189 -12.51 -0.04 -8.55
CA PRO A 189 -12.92 -0.42 -9.90
C PRO A 189 -13.88 -1.60 -9.83
N LEU A 190 -14.91 -1.57 -10.67
CA LEU A 190 -15.88 -2.63 -10.85
C LEU A 190 -15.75 -3.15 -12.29
N PRO A 191 -14.96 -4.22 -12.52
CA PRO A 191 -14.68 -4.71 -13.85
C PRO A 191 -15.95 -5.02 -14.64
N LEU A 192 -16.03 -4.48 -15.85
CA LEU A 192 -17.12 -4.73 -16.78
C LEU A 192 -16.75 -5.91 -17.68
N VAL A 193 -17.58 -6.95 -17.66
CA VAL A 193 -17.46 -8.09 -18.58
C VAL A 193 -18.50 -7.94 -19.66
N GLU A 194 -18.04 -7.79 -20.91
CA GLU A 194 -18.92 -7.81 -22.07
C GLU A 194 -19.57 -9.19 -22.25
N LYS A 195 -20.87 -9.17 -22.50
CA LYS A 195 -21.72 -10.31 -22.83
C LYS A 195 -22.35 -10.06 -24.21
N SER A 196 -23.18 -10.99 -24.65
CA SER A 196 -23.87 -10.87 -25.93
C SER A 196 -24.80 -9.64 -26.00
N TYR A 197 -25.00 -9.13 -27.22
CA TYR A 197 -25.97 -8.08 -27.54
C TYR A 197 -25.73 -6.73 -26.83
N GLY A 198 -24.47 -6.30 -26.70
CA GLY A 198 -24.14 -4.97 -26.16
C GLY A 198 -24.42 -4.82 -24.67
N VAL A 199 -24.47 -5.95 -23.94
CA VAL A 199 -24.64 -5.98 -22.49
C VAL A 199 -23.28 -6.10 -21.81
N HIS A 200 -22.97 -5.19 -20.89
CA HIS A 200 -21.79 -5.23 -20.03
C HIS A 200 -22.24 -5.44 -18.58
N VAL A 201 -21.60 -6.38 -17.88
CA VAL A 201 -21.97 -6.74 -16.50
C VAL A 201 -20.83 -6.46 -15.55
N ALA A 202 -21.11 -5.79 -14.43
CA ALA A 202 -20.20 -5.62 -13.32
C ALA A 202 -20.77 -6.32 -12.08
N MET A 203 -20.07 -7.35 -11.60
CA MET A 203 -20.45 -8.06 -10.38
C MET A 203 -20.11 -7.20 -9.16
N LEU A 204 -21.01 -7.15 -8.18
CA LEU A 204 -20.80 -6.41 -6.94
C LEU A 204 -20.58 -7.38 -5.78
N ALA A 205 -19.30 -7.57 -5.41
CA ALA A 205 -18.93 -8.47 -4.31
C ALA A 205 -19.32 -7.90 -2.93
N ASP A 206 -19.04 -6.63 -2.69
CA ASP A 206 -19.39 -5.93 -1.45
C ASP A 206 -20.66 -5.07 -1.65
N ARG A 207 -21.79 -5.59 -1.19
CA ARG A 207 -23.09 -4.91 -1.30
C ARG A 207 -23.23 -3.68 -0.41
N THR A 208 -22.39 -3.54 0.62
CA THR A 208 -22.42 -2.36 1.50
C THR A 208 -22.09 -1.07 0.74
N LEU A 209 -21.43 -1.20 -0.42
CA LEU A 209 -21.15 -0.09 -1.33
C LEU A 209 -22.41 0.56 -1.91
N LEU A 210 -23.53 -0.18 -2.06
CA LEU A 210 -24.80 0.41 -2.54
C LEU A 210 -25.36 1.49 -1.60
N GLU A 211 -24.97 1.43 -0.32
CA GLU A 211 -25.39 2.36 0.72
C GLU A 211 -24.35 3.46 0.96
N SER A 212 -23.06 3.11 0.89
CA SER A 212 -21.94 3.97 1.31
C SER A 212 -21.14 4.62 0.16
N ALA A 213 -21.33 4.22 -1.09
CA ALA A 213 -20.58 4.73 -2.24
C ALA A 213 -21.46 5.44 -3.29
N SER A 214 -20.87 6.35 -4.05
CA SER A 214 -21.39 6.78 -5.36
C SER A 214 -20.84 5.88 -6.46
N PHE A 215 -21.56 5.74 -7.57
CA PHE A 215 -21.17 4.87 -8.67
C PHE A 215 -21.02 5.70 -9.95
N VAL A 216 -19.85 5.61 -10.57
CA VAL A 216 -19.48 6.44 -11.73
C VAL A 216 -19.09 5.55 -12.90
N LEU A 217 -19.72 5.80 -14.04
CA LEU A 217 -19.40 5.21 -15.33
C LEU A 217 -18.60 6.21 -16.16
N ALA A 218 -17.36 5.87 -16.50
CA ALA A 218 -16.56 6.57 -17.49
C ALA A 218 -16.80 5.92 -18.86
N VAL A 219 -17.15 6.73 -19.85
CA VAL A 219 -17.51 6.31 -21.20
C VAL A 219 -16.62 7.03 -22.19
N ARG A 220 -15.94 6.29 -23.05
CA ARG A 220 -15.18 6.83 -24.16
C ARG A 220 -15.64 6.16 -25.45
N ALA A 221 -15.72 6.94 -26.52
CA ALA A 221 -16.02 6.46 -27.86
C ALA A 221 -15.45 7.44 -28.89
N GLU A 222 -15.35 7.03 -30.14
CA GLU A 222 -14.86 7.83 -31.28
C GLU A 222 -15.94 8.78 -31.80
N VAL A 223 -16.54 9.56 -30.90
CA VAL A 223 -17.55 10.59 -31.20
C VAL A 223 -17.25 11.85 -30.39
N PRO A 224 -17.70 13.04 -30.83
CA PRO A 224 -17.49 14.28 -30.08
C PRO A 224 -18.07 14.21 -28.65
N ALA A 225 -17.31 14.71 -27.67
CA ALA A 225 -17.66 14.60 -26.25
C ALA A 225 -19.05 15.15 -25.90
N GLU A 226 -19.48 16.27 -26.50
CA GLU A 226 -20.84 16.80 -26.29
C GLU A 226 -21.93 15.87 -26.82
N GLN A 227 -21.68 15.20 -27.94
CA GLN A 227 -22.63 14.22 -28.49
C GLN A 227 -22.67 12.98 -27.61
N LEU A 228 -21.52 12.51 -27.12
CA LEU A 228 -21.46 11.39 -26.18
C LEU A 228 -22.22 11.72 -24.89
N ARG A 229 -21.94 12.90 -24.32
CA ARG A 229 -22.58 13.39 -23.09
C ARG A 229 -24.10 13.49 -23.20
N SER A 230 -24.62 13.88 -24.36
CA SER A 230 -26.06 14.07 -24.57
C SER A 230 -26.79 12.79 -25.01
N ARG A 231 -26.19 11.99 -25.89
CA ARG A 231 -26.82 10.81 -26.49
C ARG A 231 -26.66 9.54 -25.67
N PHE A 232 -25.51 9.35 -25.02
CA PHE A 232 -25.24 8.10 -24.31
C PHE A 232 -26.28 7.79 -23.22
N PRO A 233 -26.68 8.73 -22.33
CA PRO A 233 -27.72 8.46 -21.33
C PRO A 233 -29.08 8.06 -21.91
N GLN A 234 -29.38 8.46 -23.15
CA GLN A 234 -30.65 8.16 -23.83
C GLN A 234 -30.64 6.77 -24.49
N GLN A 235 -29.45 6.25 -24.81
CA GLN A 235 -29.26 5.01 -25.57
C GLN A 235 -28.68 3.87 -24.72
N ALA A 236 -28.21 4.19 -23.52
CA ALA A 236 -27.78 3.22 -22.53
C ALA A 236 -28.91 2.96 -21.51
N LYS A 237 -29.10 1.70 -21.16
CA LYS A 237 -29.96 1.29 -20.04
C LYS A 237 -29.11 0.67 -18.96
N VAL A 238 -29.38 1.05 -17.71
CA VAL A 238 -28.69 0.54 -16.53
C VAL A 238 -29.72 -0.13 -15.63
N GLY A 239 -29.40 -1.31 -15.13
CA GLY A 239 -30.26 -2.03 -14.20
C GLY A 239 -29.52 -3.14 -13.50
N SER A 240 -30.29 -3.98 -12.81
CA SER A 240 -29.76 -5.20 -12.22
C SER A 240 -29.45 -6.23 -13.32
N VAL A 241 -28.49 -7.12 -13.06
CA VAL A 241 -28.08 -8.16 -14.02
C VAL A 241 -29.26 -9.06 -14.44
N GLU A 242 -30.18 -9.29 -13.51
CA GLU A 242 -31.35 -10.13 -13.67
C GLU A 242 -32.45 -9.46 -14.53
N HIS A 243 -32.60 -8.12 -14.43
CA HIS A 243 -33.72 -7.41 -15.04
C HIS A 243 -33.36 -6.63 -16.32
N ILE A 244 -32.08 -6.53 -16.69
CA ILE A 244 -31.65 -5.71 -17.85
C ILE A 244 -32.33 -6.11 -19.16
N ARG A 245 -32.61 -7.41 -19.36
CA ARG A 245 -33.29 -7.91 -20.57
C ARG A 245 -34.73 -7.39 -20.64
N ASP A 246 -35.44 -7.40 -19.52
CA ASP A 246 -36.82 -6.91 -19.45
C ASP A 246 -36.85 -5.40 -19.65
N LEU A 247 -35.90 -4.67 -19.06
CA LEU A 247 -35.78 -3.22 -19.29
C LEU A 247 -35.63 -2.89 -20.78
N VAL A 248 -34.83 -3.66 -21.51
CA VAL A 248 -34.62 -3.46 -22.95
C VAL A 248 -35.87 -3.86 -23.75
N ASN A 249 -36.37 -5.07 -23.56
CA ASN A 249 -37.48 -5.62 -24.35
C ASN A 249 -38.80 -4.88 -24.13
N LEU A 250 -39.10 -4.51 -22.88
CA LEU A 250 -40.32 -3.83 -22.49
C LEU A 250 -40.20 -2.30 -22.55
N GLN A 251 -39.07 -1.80 -23.05
CA GLN A 251 -38.78 -0.36 -23.14
C GLN A 251 -38.90 0.41 -21.81
N LEU A 252 -38.75 -0.28 -20.67
CA LEU A 252 -38.85 0.34 -19.35
C LEU A 252 -37.66 1.27 -19.04
N PRO A 253 -37.85 2.30 -18.20
CA PRO A 253 -36.76 3.12 -17.71
C PRO A 253 -35.80 2.28 -16.84
N GLY A 254 -34.54 2.69 -16.79
CA GLY A 254 -33.53 2.10 -15.91
C GLY A 254 -33.04 3.09 -14.86
N ILE A 255 -31.91 2.78 -14.24
CA ILE A 255 -31.17 3.73 -13.40
C ILE A 255 -30.62 4.83 -14.31
N ALA A 256 -30.91 6.09 -13.98
CA ALA A 256 -30.49 7.22 -14.80
C ALA A 256 -28.98 7.44 -14.72
N LEU A 257 -28.39 7.85 -15.83
CA LEU A 257 -26.99 8.27 -15.94
C LEU A 257 -26.92 9.80 -15.94
N LEU A 258 -26.42 10.38 -14.86
CA LEU A 258 -26.33 11.82 -14.64
C LEU A 258 -24.98 12.34 -15.13
N PRO A 259 -24.91 13.16 -16.19
CA PRO A 259 -23.65 13.65 -16.73
C PRO A 259 -22.91 14.54 -15.73
N MET A 260 -21.63 14.24 -15.49
CA MET A 260 -20.76 15.03 -14.62
C MET A 260 -19.97 16.06 -15.44
N PRO A 261 -19.81 17.31 -14.95
CA PRO A 261 -19.05 18.34 -15.66
C PRO A 261 -17.53 18.10 -15.59
N VAL A 262 -17.05 17.40 -14.56
CA VAL A 262 -15.63 17.10 -14.32
C VAL A 262 -15.49 15.66 -13.82
N ALA A 263 -14.35 15.05 -14.13
CA ALA A 263 -14.00 13.74 -13.57
C ALA A 263 -13.84 13.84 -12.03
N PRO A 264 -14.39 12.88 -11.26
CA PRO A 264 -14.09 12.77 -9.83
C PRO A 264 -12.58 12.65 -9.59
N ARG A 265 -12.07 13.32 -8.56
CA ARG A 265 -10.63 13.31 -8.22
C ARG A 265 -10.13 11.95 -7.76
N GLN A 266 -11.04 11.08 -7.34
CA GLN A 266 -10.75 9.76 -6.79
C GLN A 266 -10.53 8.71 -7.87
N ILE A 267 -10.98 8.95 -9.11
CA ILE A 267 -10.80 8.02 -10.25
C ILE A 267 -9.80 8.56 -11.26
N PRO A 268 -9.09 7.69 -12.00
CA PRO A 268 -8.23 8.10 -13.09
C PRO A 268 -8.91 9.00 -14.12
N TYR A 269 -8.19 10.05 -14.53
CA TYR A 269 -8.62 10.87 -15.66
C TYR A 269 -8.33 10.13 -16.98
N HIS A 270 -9.38 9.88 -17.75
CA HIS A 270 -9.33 9.31 -19.09
C HIS A 270 -9.61 10.43 -20.09
N ALA A 271 -8.58 10.82 -20.85
CA ALA A 271 -8.71 11.86 -21.86
C ALA A 271 -9.79 11.48 -22.90
N GLY A 272 -10.71 12.42 -23.17
CA GLY A 272 -11.81 12.20 -24.11
C GLY A 272 -12.97 11.35 -23.57
N ALA A 273 -12.94 10.94 -22.29
CA ALA A 273 -14.07 10.27 -21.67
C ALA A 273 -15.11 11.26 -21.11
N CYS A 274 -16.38 10.87 -21.16
CA CYS A 274 -17.47 11.49 -20.42
C CYS A 274 -17.78 10.66 -19.18
N TYR A 275 -18.11 11.33 -18.08
CA TYR A 275 -18.36 10.71 -16.79
C TYR A 275 -19.82 10.85 -16.41
N PHE A 276 -20.42 9.76 -15.94
CA PHE A 276 -21.82 9.73 -15.54
C PHE A 276 -21.95 9.11 -14.15
N GLU A 277 -22.60 9.81 -13.23
CA GLU A 277 -22.99 9.25 -11.95
C GLU A 277 -24.32 8.50 -12.08
N LEU A 278 -24.44 7.32 -11.47
CA LEU A 278 -25.71 6.59 -11.46
C LEU A 278 -26.64 7.19 -10.41
N ASP A 279 -27.90 7.43 -10.80
CA ASP A 279 -28.91 8.00 -9.91
C ASP A 279 -29.38 6.98 -8.85
N ARG A 280 -28.89 7.18 -7.62
CA ARG A 280 -29.26 6.38 -6.44
C ARG A 280 -30.70 6.60 -5.97
N GLY A 281 -31.35 7.67 -6.41
CA GLY A 281 -32.74 8.01 -6.09
C GLY A 281 -33.76 7.24 -6.93
N SER A 282 -33.34 6.60 -8.02
CA SER A 282 -34.21 5.84 -8.92
C SER A 282 -34.89 4.66 -8.22
N GLU A 283 -36.16 4.38 -8.54
CA GLU A 283 -36.87 3.21 -8.02
C GLU A 283 -36.16 1.89 -8.35
N HIS A 284 -35.48 1.84 -9.49
CA HIS A 284 -34.68 0.70 -9.94
C HIS A 284 -33.42 0.48 -9.09
N TRP A 285 -32.96 1.50 -8.35
CA TRP A 285 -31.84 1.35 -7.42
C TRP A 285 -32.13 0.34 -6.31
N LYS A 286 -33.38 0.27 -5.84
CA LYS A 286 -33.79 -0.65 -4.77
C LYS A 286 -33.64 -2.11 -5.19
N GLN A 287 -33.82 -2.41 -6.48
CA GLN A 287 -33.69 -3.76 -7.02
C GLN A 287 -32.25 -4.27 -6.98
N LEU A 288 -31.25 -3.37 -7.00
CA LEU A 288 -29.84 -3.75 -6.89
C LEU A 288 -29.49 -4.39 -5.53
N ARG A 289 -30.25 -4.10 -4.46
CA ARG A 289 -29.98 -4.70 -3.13
C ARG A 289 -30.12 -6.22 -3.13
N GLN A 290 -30.95 -6.76 -4.03
CA GLN A 290 -31.18 -8.20 -4.17
C GLN A 290 -30.41 -8.80 -5.36
N SER A 291 -29.65 -8.00 -6.10
CA SER A 291 -28.95 -8.39 -7.32
C SER A 291 -27.52 -8.88 -7.08
N GLY A 292 -26.97 -9.62 -8.05
CA GLY A 292 -25.55 -9.93 -8.15
C GLY A 292 -24.66 -8.76 -8.62
N GLY A 293 -25.24 -7.66 -9.15
CA GLY A 293 -24.46 -6.53 -9.62
C GLY A 293 -25.20 -5.60 -10.59
N PHE A 294 -24.44 -4.89 -11.42
CA PHE A 294 -24.96 -3.96 -12.42
C PHE A 294 -24.87 -4.55 -13.82
N ALA A 295 -25.85 -4.23 -14.66
CA ALA A 295 -25.80 -4.47 -16.08
C ALA A 295 -26.10 -3.20 -16.87
N PHE A 296 -25.31 -2.99 -17.92
CA PHE A 296 -25.37 -1.87 -18.84
C PHE A 296 -25.67 -2.41 -20.22
N HIS A 297 -26.79 -2.03 -20.82
CA HIS A 297 -27.07 -2.31 -22.22
C HIS A 297 -26.91 -1.04 -23.03
N VAL A 298 -26.09 -1.07 -24.07
CA VAL A 298 -25.87 0.08 -24.97
C VAL A 298 -26.54 -0.22 -26.31
N GLY A 299 -27.68 0.42 -26.58
CA GLY A 299 -28.44 0.22 -27.81
C GLY A 299 -27.96 1.07 -28.99
N GLY A 300 -27.12 2.07 -28.74
CA GLY A 300 -26.55 2.96 -29.75
C GLY A 300 -25.26 2.43 -30.36
N GLN A 301 -24.96 2.83 -31.60
CA GLN A 301 -23.66 2.60 -32.21
C GLN A 301 -22.67 3.68 -31.74
N PHE A 302 -21.76 3.29 -30.85
CA PHE A 302 -20.65 4.12 -30.40
C PHE A 302 -19.34 3.45 -30.85
N PRO A 303 -18.73 3.88 -31.97
CA PRO A 303 -17.47 3.30 -32.45
C PRO A 303 -16.38 3.43 -31.40
N GLY A 304 -15.56 2.39 -31.23
CA GLY A 304 -14.50 2.36 -30.22
C GLY A 304 -15.00 2.51 -28.78
N LEU A 305 -16.22 2.06 -28.47
CA LEU A 305 -16.79 2.14 -27.13
C LEU A 305 -15.90 1.47 -26.09
N ASN A 306 -15.52 2.22 -25.07
CA ASN A 306 -14.80 1.74 -23.91
C ASN A 306 -15.53 2.25 -22.65
N LEU A 307 -15.81 1.32 -21.74
CA LEU A 307 -16.51 1.58 -20.50
C LEU A 307 -15.61 1.21 -19.32
N ALA A 308 -15.54 2.09 -18.33
CA ALA A 308 -14.93 1.81 -17.03
C ALA A 308 -15.91 2.19 -15.92
N PHE A 309 -16.10 1.31 -14.95
CA PHE A 309 -17.09 1.50 -13.88
C PHE A 309 -16.42 1.47 -12.51
N TRP A 310 -16.81 2.39 -11.64
CA TRP A 310 -16.17 2.64 -10.35
C TRP A 310 -17.21 2.87 -9.26
N ALA A 311 -16.92 2.38 -8.06
CA ALA A 311 -17.60 2.77 -6.82
C ALA A 311 -16.68 3.71 -6.01
N ILE A 312 -17.14 4.90 -5.65
CA ILE A 312 -16.39 5.89 -4.87
C ILE A 312 -17.01 5.98 -3.47
N ARG A 313 -16.29 5.51 -2.45
CA ARG A 313 -16.64 5.64 -1.03
C ARG A 313 -16.63 7.12 -0.63
N GLY A 314 -17.67 7.52 0.13
CA GLY A 314 -17.80 8.85 0.75
C GLY A 314 -16.70 9.18 1.74
#